data_AF-A0A1M5XJP0-F1
#
_entry.id   AF-A0A1M5XJP0-F1
#
_cell.length_a   1.000
_cell.length_b   1.000
_cell.length_c   1.000
_cell.angle_alpha   90.00
_cell.angle_beta   90.00
_cell.angle_gamma   90.00
#
_symmetry.space_group_name_H-M   'P 1'
#
loop_
_entity.id
_entity.type
_entity.pdbx_description
1 polymer ?
#
loop_
_entity_poly.entity_id
_entity_poly.type
_entity_poly.pdbx_seq_one_letter_code
_entity_poly.pdbx_strand_id
1 'polypeptide(L)'
;MAIPASLVKELRERTGAGMMDCKRTLEETNGDIEKAIDVLREKGLSKAAKKSGRIAAEGLVDAYIHNGRIGVLVEVNTETDFVAKNEEFKQFVRDMAMQVAASNPKYVSKEDVPTDEVEREREVLTQQVINEGKPEHVANKIVEGRLEKFYEEICLLEQPFIKEPSIKVQDLLNEKISKIGENIKIRRFVRYEVGEGLEKREEDFAEEVAKQMKM
;
A
#
# COMPACT_ATOMS: atom_id res chain seq x y z
N MET A 1 35.23 13.89 -11.90
CA MET A 1 34.79 15.05 -12.71
C MET A 1 33.77 15.82 -11.88
N ALA A 2 33.76 17.15 -11.85
CA ALA A 2 32.82 17.88 -11.00
C ALA A 2 31.38 17.72 -11.52
N ILE A 3 30.47 17.26 -10.67
CA ILE A 3 29.05 17.12 -11.04
C ILE A 3 28.41 18.51 -11.20
N PRO A 4 27.79 18.82 -12.36
CA PRO A 4 27.12 20.10 -12.56
C PRO A 4 25.97 20.32 -11.58
N ALA A 5 25.82 21.55 -11.07
CA ALA A 5 24.73 21.89 -10.16
C ALA A 5 23.33 21.70 -10.79
N SER A 6 23.22 21.87 -12.11
CA SER A 6 21.99 21.58 -12.87
C SER A 6 21.60 20.11 -12.78
N LEU A 7 22.57 19.20 -12.85
CA LEU A 7 22.34 17.75 -12.79
C LEU A 7 21.90 17.32 -11.38
N VAL A 8 22.50 17.92 -10.34
CA VAL A 8 22.07 17.72 -8.96
C VAL A 8 20.64 18.23 -8.76
N LYS A 9 20.30 19.39 -9.33
CA LYS A 9 18.96 19.96 -9.28
C LYS A 9 17.94 19.05 -9.97
N GLU A 10 18.26 18.56 -11.17
CA GLU A 10 17.41 17.64 -11.94
C GLU A 10 17.13 16.36 -11.14
N LEU A 11 18.17 15.71 -10.62
CA LEU A 11 17.99 14.49 -9.82
C LEU A 11 17.14 14.75 -8.57
N ARG A 12 17.33 15.90 -7.92
CA ARG A 12 16.54 16.29 -6.76
C ARG A 12 15.07 16.54 -7.11
N GLU A 13 14.79 17.17 -8.25
CA GLU A 13 13.41 17.40 -8.71
C GLU A 13 12.71 16.09 -9.06
N ARG A 14 13.43 15.13 -9.65
CA ARG A 14 12.90 13.80 -10.00
C ARG A 14 12.68 12.89 -8.78
N THR A 15 13.53 12.97 -7.77
CA THR A 15 13.53 12.01 -6.64
C THR A 15 13.05 12.58 -5.31
N GLY A 16 13.04 13.91 -5.17
CA GLY A 16 12.80 14.58 -3.91
C GLY A 16 13.90 14.41 -2.85
N ALA A 17 15.00 13.72 -3.15
CA ALA A 17 16.05 13.43 -2.19
C ALA A 17 16.83 14.69 -1.74
N GLY A 18 17.50 14.60 -0.60
CA GLY A 18 18.32 15.69 -0.07
C GLY A 18 19.44 16.11 -1.03
N MET A 19 19.76 17.41 -1.08
CA MET A 19 20.73 17.99 -2.02
C MET A 19 22.08 17.26 -2.01
N MET A 20 22.61 16.99 -0.81
CA MET A 20 23.90 16.30 -0.64
C MET A 20 23.83 14.82 -0.99
N ASP A 21 22.66 14.19 -0.88
CA ASP A 21 22.49 12.79 -1.28
C ASP A 21 22.42 12.69 -2.81
N CYS A 22 21.73 13.63 -3.47
CA CYS A 22 21.73 13.73 -4.93
C CYS A 22 23.16 13.95 -5.46
N LYS A 23 23.89 14.90 -4.89
CA LYS A 23 25.27 15.19 -5.30
C LYS A 23 26.20 13.99 -5.13
N ARG A 24 26.21 13.38 -3.95
CA ARG A 24 27.08 12.21 -3.66
C ARG A 24 26.73 11.02 -4.54
N THR A 25 25.44 10.74 -4.73
CA THR A 25 25.03 9.63 -5.60
C THR A 25 25.41 9.89 -7.06
N LEU A 26 25.28 11.12 -7.56
CA LEU A 26 25.78 11.46 -8.90
C LEU A 26 27.30 11.34 -9.02
N GLU A 27 28.05 11.63 -7.96
CA GLU A 27 29.51 11.38 -7.94
C GLU A 27 29.81 9.88 -8.02
N GLU A 28 29.05 9.03 -7.31
CA GLU A 28 29.18 7.58 -7.33
C GLU A 28 28.78 6.95 -8.68
N THR A 29 27.75 7.50 -9.35
CA THR A 29 27.25 7.00 -10.64
C THR A 29 27.88 7.69 -11.85
N ASN A 30 28.91 8.51 -11.64
CA ASN A 30 29.58 9.28 -12.69
C ASN A 30 28.63 10.17 -13.51
N GLY A 31 27.60 10.73 -12.86
CA GLY A 31 26.61 11.60 -13.47
C GLY A 31 25.48 10.88 -14.22
N ASP A 32 25.41 9.55 -14.15
CA ASP A 32 24.30 8.78 -14.73
C ASP A 32 23.05 8.94 -13.86
N ILE A 33 22.04 9.63 -14.39
CA ILE A 33 20.80 9.96 -13.68
C ILE A 33 19.96 8.72 -13.38
N GLU A 34 19.77 7.83 -14.37
CA GLU A 34 18.91 6.65 -14.16
C GLU A 34 19.54 5.72 -13.13
N LYS A 35 20.85 5.48 -13.20
CA LYS A 35 21.55 4.74 -12.15
C LYS A 35 21.51 5.46 -10.80
N ALA A 36 21.58 6.79 -10.79
CA ALA A 36 21.51 7.55 -9.54
C ALA A 36 20.14 7.43 -8.88
N ILE A 37 19.06 7.34 -9.65
CA ILE A 37 17.71 7.09 -9.16
C ILE A 37 17.63 5.72 -8.49
N ASP A 38 18.15 4.67 -9.14
CA ASP A 38 18.17 3.32 -8.58
C ASP A 38 18.95 3.27 -7.26
N VAL A 39 20.15 3.86 -7.23
CA VAL A 39 20.97 3.93 -6.01
C VAL A 39 20.28 4.74 -4.91
N LEU A 40 19.60 5.85 -5.24
CA LEU A 40 18.84 6.62 -4.26
C LEU A 40 17.65 5.84 -3.70
N ARG A 41 16.98 5.03 -4.53
CA ARG A 41 15.90 4.15 -4.10
C ARG A 41 16.42 3.11 -3.11
N GLU A 42 17.51 2.43 -3.42
CA GLU A 42 18.16 1.46 -2.50
C GLU A 42 18.58 2.11 -1.17
N LYS A 43 19.24 3.28 -1.23
CA LYS A 43 19.61 4.06 -0.04
C LYS A 43 18.37 4.49 0.75
N GLY A 44 17.27 4.82 0.06
CA GLY A 44 15.99 5.16 0.66
C GLY A 44 15.41 4.02 1.48
N LEU A 45 15.40 2.79 0.93
CA LEU A 45 14.97 1.59 1.66
C LEU A 45 15.81 1.36 2.93
N SER A 46 17.14 1.52 2.84
CA SER A 46 18.02 1.43 4.01
C SER A 46 17.70 2.51 5.06
N LYS A 47 17.42 3.74 4.64
CA LYS A 47 17.03 4.83 5.55
C LYS A 47 15.69 4.56 6.23
N ALA A 48 14.73 4.02 5.50
CA ALA A 48 13.42 3.66 6.05
C ALA A 48 13.56 2.53 7.08
N ALA A 49 14.30 1.48 6.76
CA ALA A 49 14.60 0.39 7.68
C ALA A 49 15.30 0.87 8.98
N LYS A 50 16.23 1.83 8.88
CA LYS A 50 16.89 2.42 10.07
C LYS A 50 15.95 3.29 10.93
N LYS A 51 14.83 3.74 10.38
CA LYS A 51 13.86 4.60 11.08
C LYS A 51 12.67 3.83 11.62
N SER A 52 12.39 2.63 11.12
CA SER A 52 11.21 1.84 11.49
C SER A 52 11.07 1.59 13.00
N GLY A 53 12.20 1.48 13.72
CA GLY A 53 12.22 1.31 15.17
C GLY A 53 12.01 2.59 15.99
N ARG A 54 11.92 3.77 15.36
CA ARG A 54 11.66 5.03 16.05
C ARG A 54 10.19 5.17 16.37
N ILE A 55 9.89 5.75 17.53
CA ILE A 55 8.52 5.97 17.97
C ILE A 55 7.89 7.07 17.09
N ALA A 56 6.84 6.70 16.37
CA ALA A 56 5.99 7.62 15.62
C ALA A 56 4.65 7.76 16.37
N ALA A 57 4.54 8.78 17.23
CA ALA A 57 3.38 9.00 18.11
C ALA A 57 2.52 10.22 17.68
N GLU A 58 3.05 11.08 16.82
CA GLU A 58 2.31 12.17 16.19
C GLU A 58 1.71 11.68 14.86
N GLY A 59 0.90 12.49 14.18
CA GLY A 59 0.36 12.11 12.87
C GLY A 59 -0.98 12.74 12.53
N LEU A 60 -1.70 12.07 11.63
CA LEU A 60 -3.00 12.51 11.15
C LEU A 60 -3.97 11.35 11.03
N VAL A 61 -5.21 11.59 11.45
CA VAL A 61 -6.37 10.78 11.07
C VAL A 61 -7.10 11.52 9.96
N ASP A 62 -7.30 10.87 8.81
CA ASP A 62 -8.11 11.43 7.72
C ASP A 62 -9.35 10.58 7.44
N ALA A 63 -10.38 11.24 6.90
CA ALA A 63 -11.65 10.64 6.55
C ALA A 63 -11.94 10.84 5.05
N TYR A 64 -12.28 9.75 4.36
CA TYR A 64 -12.67 9.78 2.95
C TYR A 64 -14.03 9.13 2.75
N ILE A 65 -14.94 9.87 2.13
CA ILE A 65 -16.27 9.37 1.72
C ILE A 65 -16.29 9.32 0.19
N HIS A 66 -16.41 8.12 -0.36
CA HIS A 66 -16.53 7.92 -1.80
C HIS A 66 -18.01 7.80 -2.20
N ASN A 67 -18.50 8.82 -2.92
CA ASN A 67 -19.86 8.88 -3.48
C ASN A 67 -20.99 8.62 -2.46
N GLY A 68 -20.75 8.86 -1.17
CA GLY A 68 -21.71 8.57 -0.09
C GLY A 68 -21.95 7.09 0.20
N ARG A 69 -21.29 6.17 -0.52
CA ARG A 69 -21.50 4.72 -0.43
C ARG A 69 -20.41 4.01 0.39
N ILE A 70 -19.18 4.50 0.31
CA ILE A 70 -18.03 3.94 1.03
C ILE A 70 -17.45 5.03 1.94
N GLY A 71 -17.26 4.71 3.21
CA GLY A 71 -16.61 5.60 4.18
C GLY A 71 -15.35 4.97 4.74
N VAL A 72 -14.26 5.74 4.81
CA VAL A 72 -12.96 5.29 5.33
C VAL A 72 -12.44 6.27 6.37
N LEU A 73 -11.88 5.73 7.45
CA LEU A 73 -11.00 6.44 8.37
C LEU A 73 -9.63 5.77 8.37
N VAL A 74 -8.56 6.55 8.25
CA VAL A 74 -7.18 6.04 8.29
C VAL A 74 -6.36 6.85 9.27
N GLU A 75 -5.55 6.17 10.09
CA GLU A 75 -4.56 6.78 10.99
C GLU A 75 -3.16 6.53 10.44
N VAL A 76 -2.41 7.59 10.19
CA VAL A 76 -1.01 7.52 9.79
C VAL A 76 -0.17 8.34 10.78
N ASN A 77 0.79 7.68 11.41
CA ASN A 77 1.68 8.30 12.38
C ASN A 77 3.01 8.77 11.75
N THR A 78 3.64 9.74 12.39
CA THR A 78 5.00 10.22 12.14
C THR A 78 5.70 10.60 13.44
N GLU A 79 6.98 11.01 13.40
CA GLU A 79 7.76 11.30 14.62
C GLU A 79 7.35 12.65 15.22
N THR A 80 7.04 13.67 14.41
CA THR A 80 6.75 15.04 14.89
C THR A 80 5.45 15.65 14.35
N ASP A 81 4.88 16.58 15.12
CA ASP A 81 3.67 17.31 14.74
C ASP A 81 3.90 18.27 13.55
N PHE A 82 5.15 18.70 13.33
CA PHE A 82 5.55 19.50 12.19
C PHE A 82 5.33 18.74 10.87
N VAL A 83 5.73 17.46 10.81
CA VAL A 83 5.48 16.62 9.64
C VAL A 83 3.99 16.34 9.47
N ALA A 84 3.25 16.11 10.56
CA ALA A 84 1.81 15.90 10.50
C ALA A 84 1.05 17.07 9.86
N LYS A 85 1.59 18.29 9.95
CA LYS A 85 1.02 19.51 9.35
C LYS A 85 1.48 19.77 7.92
N ASN A 86 2.47 19.02 7.41
CA ASN A 86 3.01 19.18 6.06
C ASN A 86 2.00 18.72 4.98
N GLU A 87 1.84 19.49 3.92
CA GLU A 87 0.88 19.18 2.83
C GLU A 87 1.22 17.88 2.09
N GLU A 88 2.49 17.53 1.92
CA GLU A 88 2.89 16.25 1.32
C GLU A 88 2.49 15.07 2.21
N PHE A 89 2.63 15.20 3.53
CA PHE A 89 2.18 14.18 4.46
C PHE A 89 0.66 14.04 4.44
N LYS A 90 -0.08 15.16 4.51
CA LYS A 90 -1.56 15.16 4.43
C LYS A 90 -2.06 14.53 3.14
N GLN A 91 -1.42 14.85 2.00
CA GLN A 91 -1.77 14.25 0.72
C GLN A 91 -1.51 12.73 0.72
N PHE A 92 -0.41 12.27 1.32
CA PHE A 92 -0.16 10.84 1.48
C PHE A 92 -1.25 10.15 2.33
N VAL A 93 -1.65 10.73 3.47
CA VAL A 93 -2.73 10.18 4.31
C VAL A 93 -4.05 10.12 3.54
N ARG A 94 -4.38 11.18 2.79
CA ARG A 94 -5.55 11.22 1.92
C ARG A 94 -5.53 10.11 0.87
N ASP A 95 -4.37 9.88 0.26
CA ASP A 95 -4.19 8.86 -0.76
C ASP A 95 -4.33 7.46 -0.18
N MET A 96 -3.91 7.23 1.06
CA MET A 96 -4.16 5.97 1.78
C MET A 96 -5.64 5.76 2.07
N ALA A 97 -6.39 6.82 2.43
CA ALA A 97 -7.83 6.71 2.61
C ALA A 97 -8.55 6.33 1.30
N MET A 98 -8.12 6.92 0.18
CA MET A 98 -8.62 6.59 -1.16
C MET A 98 -8.24 5.17 -1.58
N GLN A 99 -7.00 4.76 -1.35
CA GLN A 99 -6.51 3.39 -1.59
C GLN A 99 -7.38 2.37 -0.86
N VAL A 100 -7.60 2.57 0.45
CA VAL A 100 -8.43 1.66 1.26
C VAL A 100 -9.86 1.61 0.72
N ALA A 101 -10.44 2.75 0.34
CA ALA A 101 -11.80 2.80 -0.19
C ALA A 101 -11.95 1.97 -1.48
N ALA A 102 -10.97 2.06 -2.38
CA ALA A 102 -10.97 1.42 -3.68
C ALA A 102 -10.59 -0.07 -3.63
N SER A 103 -9.56 -0.41 -2.85
CA SER A 103 -8.93 -1.73 -2.87
C SER A 103 -9.42 -2.67 -1.76
N ASN A 104 -10.20 -2.16 -0.80
CA ASN A 104 -10.81 -2.94 0.30
C ASN A 104 -9.85 -3.92 1.02
N PRO A 105 -8.63 -3.49 1.44
CA PRO A 105 -7.76 -4.33 2.26
C PRO A 105 -8.43 -4.66 3.59
N LYS A 106 -8.09 -5.82 4.17
CA LYS A 106 -8.51 -6.24 5.51
C LYS A 106 -7.48 -5.87 6.58
N TYR A 107 -6.21 -5.90 6.20
CA TYR A 107 -5.06 -5.73 7.09
C TYR A 107 -4.14 -4.62 6.57
N VAL A 108 -3.33 -4.04 7.46
CA VAL A 108 -2.31 -3.06 7.03
C VAL A 108 -1.15 -3.81 6.40
N SER A 109 -0.61 -4.82 7.09
CA SER A 109 0.60 -5.55 6.71
C SER A 109 0.42 -7.07 6.83
N LYS A 110 1.35 -7.85 6.29
CA LYS A 110 1.36 -9.32 6.39
C LYS A 110 1.43 -9.78 7.85
N GLU A 111 2.11 -9.01 8.69
CA GLU A 111 2.28 -9.29 10.11
C GLU A 111 0.99 -9.12 10.92
N ASP A 112 0.01 -8.38 10.38
CA ASP A 112 -1.28 -8.18 11.02
C ASP A 112 -2.28 -9.31 10.70
N VAL A 113 -1.93 -10.23 9.78
CA VAL A 113 -2.79 -11.35 9.38
C VAL A 113 -2.72 -12.46 10.44
N PRO A 114 -3.87 -12.90 11.01
CA PRO A 114 -3.90 -14.00 11.96
C PRO A 114 -3.28 -15.29 11.40
N THR A 115 -2.48 -15.98 12.21
CA THR A 115 -1.75 -17.18 11.77
C THR A 115 -2.70 -18.29 11.31
N ASP A 116 -3.86 -18.43 11.95
CA ASP A 116 -4.90 -19.38 11.57
C ASP A 116 -5.53 -19.08 10.21
N GLU A 117 -5.68 -17.81 9.83
CA GLU A 117 -6.13 -17.42 8.48
C GLU A 117 -5.07 -17.79 7.43
N VAL A 118 -3.80 -17.53 7.70
CA VAL A 118 -2.68 -17.87 6.81
C VAL A 118 -2.54 -19.38 6.63
N GLU A 119 -2.61 -20.16 7.71
CA GLU A 119 -2.51 -21.62 7.67
C GLU A 119 -3.68 -22.24 6.91
N ARG A 120 -4.90 -21.76 7.17
CA ARG A 120 -6.10 -22.20 6.47
C ARG A 120 -6.01 -21.91 4.98
N GLU A 121 -5.63 -20.69 4.60
CA GLU A 121 -5.50 -20.34 3.19
C GLU A 121 -4.41 -21.18 2.51
N ARG A 122 -3.27 -21.39 3.17
CA ARG A 122 -2.20 -22.26 2.67
C ARG A 122 -2.69 -23.69 2.43
N GLU A 123 -3.48 -24.26 3.34
CA GLU A 123 -4.05 -25.60 3.18
C GLU A 123 -4.98 -25.66 1.97
N VAL A 124 -5.89 -24.68 1.83
CA VAL A 124 -6.81 -24.58 0.68
C VAL A 124 -6.03 -24.52 -0.63
N LEU A 125 -5.02 -23.65 -0.72
CA LEU A 125 -4.18 -23.50 -1.91
C LEU A 125 -3.39 -24.78 -2.22
N THR A 126 -2.90 -25.48 -1.19
CA THR A 126 -2.19 -26.75 -1.36
C THR A 126 -3.11 -27.82 -1.95
N GLN A 127 -4.33 -27.95 -1.43
CA GLN A 127 -5.32 -28.89 -1.96
C GLN A 127 -5.72 -28.57 -3.40
N GLN A 128 -5.88 -27.28 -3.75
CA GLN A 128 -6.13 -26.88 -5.13
C GLN A 128 -5.02 -27.36 -6.07
N VAL A 129 -3.76 -27.15 -5.69
CA VAL A 129 -2.61 -27.52 -6.53
C VAL A 129 -2.45 -29.04 -6.67
N ILE A 130 -2.74 -29.80 -5.61
CA ILE A 130 -2.76 -31.27 -5.66
C ILE A 130 -3.87 -31.76 -6.60
N ASN A 131 -5.07 -31.19 -6.50
CA ASN A 131 -6.21 -31.52 -7.36
C ASN A 131 -5.96 -31.16 -8.84
N GLU A 132 -5.13 -30.16 -9.11
CA GLU A 132 -4.65 -29.82 -10.45
C GLU A 132 -3.59 -30.82 -11.01
N GLY A 133 -3.23 -31.86 -10.25
CA GLY A 133 -2.32 -32.93 -10.67
C GLY A 133 -0.85 -32.50 -10.76
N LYS A 134 -0.46 -31.44 -10.03
CA LYS A 134 0.92 -30.94 -10.06
C LYS A 134 1.83 -31.74 -9.12
N PRO A 135 3.08 -32.06 -9.50
CA PRO A 135 4.03 -32.76 -8.62
C PRO A 135 4.36 -31.96 -7.34
N GLU A 136 4.55 -32.64 -6.21
CA GLU A 136 4.81 -32.04 -4.88
C GLU A 136 5.94 -30.99 -4.89
N HIS A 137 7.05 -31.27 -5.59
CA HIS A 137 8.20 -30.36 -5.63
C HIS A 137 7.92 -29.02 -6.33
N VAL A 138 6.90 -28.96 -7.20
CA VAL A 138 6.43 -27.71 -7.82
C VAL A 138 5.29 -27.10 -7.01
N ALA A 139 4.51 -27.94 -6.32
CA ALA A 139 3.34 -27.51 -5.57
C ALA A 139 3.68 -26.45 -4.51
N ASN A 140 4.76 -26.64 -3.75
CA ASN A 140 5.18 -25.67 -2.72
C ASN A 140 5.43 -24.26 -3.29
N LYS A 141 6.16 -24.15 -4.41
CA LYS A 141 6.43 -22.86 -5.05
C LYS A 141 5.16 -22.22 -5.62
N ILE A 142 4.22 -23.03 -6.12
CA ILE A 142 2.94 -22.52 -6.62
C ILE A 142 2.11 -21.97 -5.46
N VAL A 143 2.04 -22.71 -4.34
CA VAL A 143 1.32 -22.28 -3.14
C VAL A 143 1.91 -20.98 -2.59
N GLU A 144 3.24 -20.86 -2.52
CA GLU A 144 3.89 -19.60 -2.11
C GLU A 144 3.50 -18.43 -3.01
N GLY A 145 3.53 -18.61 -4.33
CA GLY A 145 3.13 -17.56 -5.27
C GLY A 145 1.63 -17.20 -5.19
N ARG A 146 0.75 -18.18 -4.92
CA ARG A 146 -0.68 -17.92 -4.68
C ARG A 146 -0.91 -17.21 -3.35
N LEU A 147 -0.14 -17.55 -2.32
CA LEU A 147 -0.20 -16.90 -1.01
C LEU A 147 0.29 -15.45 -1.08
N GLU A 148 1.30 -15.16 -1.90
CA GLU A 148 1.70 -13.77 -2.17
C GLU A 148 0.56 -12.96 -2.79
N LYS A 149 -0.18 -13.53 -3.75
CA LYS A 149 -1.38 -12.87 -4.31
C LYS A 149 -2.48 -12.66 -3.27
N PHE A 150 -2.69 -13.63 -2.40
CA PHE A 150 -3.61 -13.48 -1.27
C PHE A 150 -3.23 -12.29 -0.39
N TYR A 151 -1.94 -12.12 -0.07
CA TYR A 151 -1.48 -10.93 0.65
C TYR A 151 -1.67 -9.64 -0.14
N GLU A 152 -1.41 -9.64 -1.45
CA GLU A 152 -1.68 -8.47 -2.32
C GLU A 152 -3.16 -8.09 -2.35
N GLU A 153 -4.08 -9.02 -2.15
CA GLU A 153 -5.51 -8.73 -2.08
C GLU A 153 -5.91 -8.14 -0.71
N ILE A 154 -5.41 -8.72 0.39
CA ILE A 154 -5.91 -8.40 1.73
C ILE A 154 -5.06 -7.40 2.53
N CYS A 155 -3.78 -7.19 2.18
CA CYS A 155 -2.86 -6.34 2.93
C CYS A 155 -2.60 -5.03 2.19
N LEU A 156 -2.90 -3.90 2.82
CA LEU A 156 -2.74 -2.57 2.24
C LEU A 156 -1.32 -2.32 1.72
N LEU A 157 -0.28 -2.67 2.48
CA LEU A 157 1.11 -2.43 2.11
C LEU A 157 1.56 -3.23 0.87
N GLU A 158 0.92 -4.38 0.63
CA GLU A 158 1.24 -5.27 -0.49
C GLU A 158 0.51 -4.90 -1.79
N GLN A 159 -0.55 -4.11 -1.68
CA GLN A 159 -1.37 -3.71 -2.81
C GLN A 159 -0.59 -2.80 -3.77
N PRO A 160 -0.84 -2.93 -5.10
CA PRO A 160 -0.51 -1.90 -6.06
C PRO A 160 -1.17 -0.57 -5.68
N PHE A 161 -0.43 0.53 -5.83
CA PHE A 161 -0.96 1.85 -5.53
C PHE A 161 -1.94 2.31 -6.62
N ILE A 162 -3.16 2.69 -6.27
CA ILE A 162 -4.24 2.99 -7.24
C ILE A 162 -3.90 4.12 -8.23
N LYS A 163 -3.05 5.08 -7.84
CA LYS A 163 -2.65 6.18 -8.74
C LYS A 163 -1.43 5.84 -9.58
N GLU A 164 -0.64 4.86 -9.15
CA GLU A 164 0.57 4.39 -9.84
C GLU A 164 0.73 2.88 -9.63
N PRO A 165 0.00 2.04 -10.40
CA PRO A 165 -0.05 0.60 -10.16
C PRO A 165 1.28 -0.15 -10.38
N SER A 166 2.31 0.53 -10.89
CA SER A 166 3.66 -0.02 -11.05
C SER A 166 4.44 -0.13 -9.75
N ILE A 167 3.97 0.48 -8.66
CA ILE A 167 4.60 0.41 -7.34
C ILE A 167 3.61 -0.11 -6.29
N LYS A 168 4.12 -0.74 -5.23
CA LYS A 168 3.31 -1.11 -4.07
C LYS A 168 3.13 0.07 -3.13
N VAL A 169 2.11 0.03 -2.29
CA VAL A 169 1.92 1.02 -1.20
C VAL A 169 3.13 1.03 -0.26
N GLN A 170 3.76 -0.12 0.00
CA GLN A 170 4.99 -0.21 0.78
C GLN A 170 6.15 0.59 0.16
N ASP A 171 6.28 0.58 -1.16
CA ASP A 171 7.34 1.33 -1.85
C ASP A 171 7.10 2.84 -1.73
N LEU A 172 5.85 3.26 -1.93
CA LEU A 172 5.44 4.65 -1.74
C LEU A 172 5.70 5.12 -0.30
N LEU A 173 5.36 4.30 0.70
CA LEU A 173 5.63 4.60 2.11
C LEU A 173 7.15 4.78 2.36
N ASN A 174 7.97 3.88 1.83
CA ASN A 174 9.42 3.97 1.95
C ASN A 174 9.99 5.22 1.27
N GLU A 175 9.46 5.59 0.11
CA GLU A 175 9.81 6.85 -0.57
C GLU A 175 9.48 8.06 0.33
N LYS A 176 8.27 8.10 0.91
CA LYS A 176 7.88 9.19 1.81
C LYS A 176 8.77 9.25 3.05
N ILE A 177 9.11 8.13 3.66
CA ILE A 177 10.06 8.09 4.80
C ILE A 177 11.43 8.63 4.40
N SER A 178 11.94 8.25 3.22
CA SER A 178 13.24 8.70 2.72
C SER A 178 13.26 10.20 2.45
N LYS A 179 12.18 10.73 1.86
CA LYS A 179 12.04 12.13 1.46
C LYS A 179 11.78 13.05 2.65
N ILE A 180 10.85 12.68 3.53
CA ILE A 180 10.49 13.46 4.72
C ILE A 180 11.58 13.35 5.79
N GLY A 181 12.22 12.18 5.89
CA GLY A 181 13.31 11.95 6.84
C GLY A 181 12.86 11.54 8.24
N GLU A 182 11.59 11.23 8.43
CA GLU A 182 11.00 10.69 9.66
C GLU A 182 10.39 9.31 9.41
N ASN A 183 10.30 8.49 10.45
CA ASN A 183 9.48 7.30 10.44
C ASN A 183 8.03 7.68 10.14
N ILE A 184 7.38 6.92 9.26
CA ILE A 184 5.96 7.06 8.93
C ILE A 184 5.35 5.68 9.03
N LYS A 185 4.21 5.56 9.70
CA LYS A 185 3.54 4.28 9.88
C LYS A 185 2.06 4.42 9.62
N ILE A 186 1.54 3.64 8.69
CA ILE A 186 0.08 3.44 8.58
C ILE A 186 -0.30 2.56 9.77
N ARG A 187 -1.08 3.10 10.71
CA ARG A 187 -1.33 2.47 12.00
C ARG A 187 -2.52 1.52 11.95
N ARG A 188 -3.60 1.99 11.36
CA ARG A 188 -4.87 1.28 11.22
C ARG A 188 -5.78 2.04 10.26
N PHE A 189 -6.78 1.34 9.75
CA PHE A 189 -7.89 1.94 9.04
C PHE A 189 -9.18 1.21 9.41
N VAL A 190 -10.32 1.82 9.07
CA VAL A 190 -11.60 1.15 8.98
C VAL A 190 -12.28 1.60 7.70
N ARG A 191 -12.96 0.67 7.04
CA ARG A 191 -13.77 0.90 5.84
C ARG A 191 -15.18 0.43 6.13
N TYR A 192 -16.14 1.20 5.67
CA TYR A 192 -17.56 0.89 5.70
C TYR A 192 -18.10 0.95 4.29
N GLU A 193 -18.94 0.00 3.91
CA GLU A 193 -19.72 0.06 2.67
C GLU A 193 -21.22 -0.10 2.94
N VAL A 194 -22.04 0.73 2.29
CA VAL A 194 -23.50 0.66 2.41
C VAL A 194 -24.01 -0.71 1.94
N GLY A 195 -24.67 -1.42 2.86
CA GLY A 195 -25.27 -2.73 2.62
C GLY A 195 -24.29 -3.90 2.76
N GLU A 196 -23.06 -3.66 3.23
CA GLU A 196 -22.11 -4.73 3.54
C GLU A 196 -22.70 -5.71 4.56
N GLY A 197 -22.64 -7.00 4.24
CA GLY A 197 -23.19 -8.07 5.09
C GLY A 197 -24.71 -8.25 5.06
N LEU A 198 -25.45 -7.49 4.24
CA LEU A 198 -26.90 -7.67 4.07
C LEU A 198 -27.22 -8.44 2.79
N GLU A 199 -28.03 -9.50 2.90
CA GLU A 199 -28.66 -10.12 1.73
C GLU A 199 -29.66 -9.15 1.12
N LYS A 200 -29.45 -8.74 -0.13
CA LYS A 200 -30.47 -8.02 -0.87
C LYS A 200 -31.62 -8.99 -1.14
N ARG A 201 -32.84 -8.61 -0.75
CA ARG A 201 -34.04 -9.30 -1.24
C ARG A 201 -34.07 -9.14 -2.76
N GLU A 202 -33.89 -10.24 -3.48
CA GLU A 202 -34.29 -10.33 -4.88
C GLU A 202 -35.80 -10.51 -4.90
N GLU A 203 -36.52 -9.41 -5.09
CA GLU A 203 -37.95 -9.48 -5.41
C GLU A 203 -38.07 -9.72 -6.91
N ASP A 204 -38.57 -10.90 -7.30
CA ASP A 204 -38.94 -11.18 -8.68
C ASP A 204 -40.16 -10.31 -9.01
N PHE A 205 -39.87 -9.18 -9.64
CA PHE A 205 -40.87 -8.20 -10.06
C PHE A 205 -41.96 -8.83 -10.95
N ALA A 206 -41.64 -9.90 -11.69
CA ALA A 206 -42.62 -10.62 -12.50
C ALA A 206 -43.57 -11.45 -11.63
N GLU A 207 -43.08 -12.08 -10.56
CA GLU A 207 -43.95 -12.75 -9.57
C GLU A 207 -44.83 -11.74 -8.82
N GLU A 208 -44.30 -10.58 -8.46
CA GLU A 208 -45.04 -9.56 -7.72
C GLU A 208 -46.16 -8.96 -8.57
N VAL A 209 -45.87 -8.64 -9.83
CA VAL A 209 -46.88 -8.19 -10.81
C VAL A 209 -47.92 -9.29 -11.07
N ALA A 210 -47.49 -10.55 -11.20
CA ALA A 210 -48.41 -11.68 -11.39
C ALA A 210 -49.33 -11.93 -10.18
N LYS A 211 -48.85 -11.67 -8.96
CA LYS A 211 -49.65 -11.74 -7.72
C LYS A 211 -50.67 -10.60 -7.64
N GLN A 212 -50.31 -9.39 -8.05
CA GLN A 212 -51.23 -8.24 -8.08
C GLN A 212 -52.31 -8.35 -9.16
N MET A 213 -52.03 -8.97 -10.30
CA MET A 213 -53.02 -9.20 -11.37
C MET A 213 -54.03 -10.34 -11.06
N LYS A 214 -53.78 -11.14 -10.01
CA LYS A 214 -54.64 -12.24 -9.57
C LYS A 214 -55.51 -11.91 -8.35
N MET A 215 -55.40 -10.69 -7.80
CA MET A 215 -56.34 -10.12 -6.83
C MET A 215 -57.40 -9.29 -7.55
#